data_AF-A0A1A5X3W1-F1
#
_entry.id   AF-A0A1A5X3W1-F1
#
_cell.length_a   1.000
_cell.length_b   1.000
_cell.length_c   1.000
_cell.angle_alpha   90.00
_cell.angle_beta   90.00
_cell.angle_gamma   90.00
#
_symmetry.space_group_name_H-M   'P 1'
#
loop_
_entity.id
_entity.type
_entity.pdbx_description
1 polymer ?
#
loop_
_entity_poly.entity_id
_entity_poly.type
_entity_poly.pdbx_seq_one_letter_code
_entity_poly.pdbx_strand_id
1 'polypeptide(L)'
;MEDYLFECASPDFEELARVIADLFPEQTRFSEQPADNGAPLLVVHWVAMRMGAAARRMTLSVAIAPAALARYRALPPRLRGRSFAVLRAYVEATIGSLEEQHAKGEETPRDVTLALDEEFA
;
A
#
# COMPACT_ATOMS: atom_id res chain seq x y z
N MET A 1 14.41 -0.60 18.37
CA MET A 1 13.13 -0.48 17.66
C MET A 1 13.45 -0.90 16.25
N GLU A 2 12.85 -1.98 15.77
CA GLU A 2 13.16 -2.46 14.42
C GLU A 2 12.32 -1.63 13.44
N ASP A 3 12.97 -0.62 12.86
CA ASP A 3 12.32 0.42 12.07
C ASP A 3 11.74 -0.13 10.75
N TYR A 4 10.70 0.52 10.24
CA TYR A 4 10.19 0.29 8.88
C TYR A 4 11.33 0.38 7.85
N LEU A 5 11.33 -0.52 6.86
CA LEU A 5 12.29 -0.48 5.76
C LEU A 5 11.65 0.16 4.53
N PHE A 6 12.18 1.30 4.09
CA PHE A 6 11.76 1.99 2.86
C PHE A 6 12.84 1.86 1.78
N GLU A 7 12.49 1.22 0.67
CA GLU A 7 13.35 1.00 -0.50
C GLU A 7 12.64 1.50 -1.76
N CYS A 8 12.29 2.78 -1.76
CA CYS A 8 11.71 3.46 -2.92
C CYS A 8 12.82 4.23 -3.64
N ALA A 9 12.90 4.09 -4.96
CA ALA A 9 13.88 4.83 -5.76
C ALA A 9 13.44 6.28 -5.96
N SER A 10 12.13 6.51 -5.99
CA SER A 10 11.50 7.80 -6.22
C SER A 10 10.99 8.40 -4.89
N PRO A 11 11.26 9.69 -4.61
CA PRO A 11 10.88 10.32 -3.34
C PRO A 11 9.37 10.43 -3.15
N ASP A 12 8.61 10.47 -4.25
CA ASP A 12 7.15 10.48 -4.22
C ASP A 12 6.57 9.12 -3.79
N PHE A 13 7.21 8.01 -4.15
CA PHE A 13 6.84 6.68 -3.65
C PHE A 13 7.22 6.49 -2.18
N GLU A 14 8.36 7.01 -1.74
CA GLU A 14 8.71 6.99 -0.31
C GLU A 14 7.70 7.80 0.52
N GLU A 15 7.28 8.97 0.03
CA GLU A 15 6.24 9.78 0.66
C GLU A 15 4.92 8.99 0.80
N LEU A 16 4.47 8.34 -0.27
CA LEU A 16 3.26 7.51 -0.25
C LEU A 16 3.40 6.31 0.71
N ALA A 17 4.57 5.67 0.77
CA ALA A 17 4.85 4.60 1.72
C ALA A 17 4.75 5.08 3.17
N ARG A 18 5.31 6.26 3.48
CA ARG A 18 5.26 6.85 4.82
C ARG A 18 3.83 7.20 5.26
N VAL A 19 2.97 7.61 4.33
CA VAL A 19 1.55 7.93 4.61
C VAL A 19 0.76 6.73 5.15
N ILE A 20 1.14 5.51 4.75
CA ILE A 20 0.43 4.27 5.14
C ILE A 20 1.22 3.40 6.10
N ALA A 21 2.45 3.78 6.48
CA ALA A 21 3.34 2.91 7.23
C ALA A 21 2.77 2.49 8.60
N ASP A 22 2.07 3.40 9.27
CA ASP A 22 1.43 3.17 10.57
C ASP A 22 0.24 2.20 10.52
N LEU A 23 -0.28 1.89 9.32
CA LEU A 23 -1.31 0.85 9.13
C LEU A 23 -0.74 -0.57 9.24
N PHE A 24 0.59 -0.72 9.18
CA PHE A 24 1.29 -1.99 9.19
C PHE A 24 2.11 -2.17 10.46
N PRO A 25 2.39 -3.42 10.88
CA PRO A 25 3.27 -3.67 12.02
C PRO A 25 4.70 -3.14 11.77
N GLU A 26 5.45 -2.95 12.86
CA GLU A 26 6.90 -2.73 12.80
C GLU A 26 7.58 -3.85 11.97
N GLN A 27 8.76 -3.57 11.40
CA GLN A 27 9.48 -4.44 10.45
C GLN A 27 8.80 -4.64 9.08
N THR A 28 7.79 -3.83 8.75
CA THR A 28 7.20 -3.84 7.40
C THR A 28 8.18 -3.23 6.39
N ARG A 29 8.28 -3.88 5.23
CA ARG A 29 9.10 -3.43 4.09
C ARG A 29 8.22 -2.80 3.02
N PHE A 30 8.57 -1.59 2.62
CA PHE A 30 7.97 -0.84 1.51
C PHE A 30 9.01 -0.71 0.40
N SER A 31 8.67 -1.13 -0.82
CA SER A 31 9.56 -1.05 -1.96
C SER A 31 8.84 -0.52 -3.19
N GLU A 32 9.57 0.20 -4.03
CA GLU A 32 9.09 0.57 -5.36
C GLU A 32 9.54 -0.50 -6.36
N GLN A 33 8.61 -1.03 -7.15
CA GLN A 33 8.91 -2.04 -8.17
C GLN A 33 8.44 -1.58 -9.55
N PRO A 34 9.20 -1.86 -10.63
CA PRO A 34 8.74 -1.58 -11.99
C PRO A 34 7.49 -2.42 -12.31
N ALA A 35 6.61 -1.88 -13.15
CA ALA A 35 5.43 -2.58 -13.66
C ALA A 35 5.35 -2.48 -15.18
N ASP A 36 4.63 -3.42 -15.80
CA ASP A 36 4.53 -3.53 -17.27
C ASP A 36 3.81 -2.35 -17.93
N ASN A 37 2.96 -1.63 -17.18
CA ASN A 37 2.17 -0.51 -17.68
C ASN A 37 2.91 0.84 -17.63
N GLY A 38 4.19 0.85 -17.25
CA GLY A 38 5.01 2.06 -17.17
C GLY A 38 4.81 2.92 -15.92
N ALA A 39 3.93 2.54 -14.99
CA ALA A 39 3.81 3.14 -13.66
C ALA A 39 4.35 2.17 -12.59
N PRO A 40 5.30 2.58 -11.74
CA PRO A 40 5.80 1.70 -10.68
C PRO A 40 4.70 1.29 -9.68
N LEU A 41 4.89 0.14 -9.04
CA LEU A 41 4.08 -0.33 -7.92
C LEU A 41 4.73 0.08 -6.60
N LEU A 42 3.91 0.47 -5.62
CA LEU A 42 4.32 0.47 -4.23
C LEU A 42 4.00 -0.92 -3.65
N VAL A 43 5.02 -1.68 -3.31
CA VAL A 43 4.90 -3.05 -2.79
C VAL A 43 5.20 -3.07 -1.30
N VAL A 44 4.22 -3.54 -0.52
CA VAL A 44 4.31 -3.68 0.93
C VAL A 44 4.40 -5.15 1.28
N HIS A 45 5.45 -5.54 2.00
CA HIS A 45 5.61 -6.87 2.57
C HIS A 45 5.53 -6.79 4.09
N TRP A 46 4.56 -7.49 4.68
CA TRP A 46 4.39 -7.53 6.13
C TRP A 46 4.06 -8.94 6.64
N VAL A 47 4.15 -9.10 7.95
CA VAL A 47 3.71 -10.30 8.65
C VAL A 47 2.39 -10.00 9.36
N ALA A 48 1.30 -10.57 8.87
CA ALA A 48 -0.02 -10.49 9.50
C ALA A 48 -0.08 -11.42 10.71
N MET A 49 0.08 -10.83 11.91
CA MET A 49 -0.07 -11.55 13.18
C MET A 49 -1.55 -11.69 13.61
N ARG A 50 -2.45 -10.88 13.03
CA ARG A 50 -3.89 -10.88 13.35
C ARG A 50 -4.71 -11.91 12.55
N MET A 51 -4.11 -12.59 11.58
CA MET A 51 -4.79 -13.55 10.70
C MET A 51 -4.61 -15.01 11.12
N GLY A 52 -4.72 -15.29 12.43
CA GLY A 52 -4.80 -16.64 12.99
C GLY A 52 -3.67 -17.02 13.95
N ALA A 53 -3.55 -18.32 14.25
CA ALA A 53 -2.60 -18.85 15.23
C ALA A 53 -1.12 -18.83 14.78
N ALA A 54 -0.85 -18.55 13.50
CA ALA A 54 0.49 -18.54 12.92
C ALA A 54 0.75 -17.26 12.13
N ALA A 55 1.96 -16.72 12.27
CA ALA A 55 2.44 -15.58 11.50
C ALA A 55 2.35 -15.84 10.00
N ARG A 56 1.69 -14.95 9.26
CA ARG A 56 1.50 -15.08 7.81
C ARG A 56 2.18 -13.94 7.06
N ARG A 57 3.08 -14.26 6.13
CA ARG A 57 3.66 -13.26 5.22
C ARG A 57 2.64 -12.88 4.14
N MET A 58 2.48 -11.57 3.94
CA MET A 58 1.52 -10.97 3.02
C MET A 58 2.23 -9.97 2.10
N THR A 59 1.69 -9.79 0.91
CA THR A 59 2.11 -8.78 -0.06
C THR A 59 0.91 -7.94 -0.48
N LEU A 60 1.08 -6.61 -0.49
CA LEU A 60 0.12 -5.66 -1.05
C LEU A 60 0.85 -4.87 -2.13
N SER A 61 0.37 -4.98 -3.36
CA SER A 61 0.82 -4.17 -4.50
C SER A 61 -0.17 -3.05 -4.74
N VAL A 62 0.22 -1.81 -4.44
CA VAL A 62 -0.57 -0.63 -4.79
C VAL A 62 -0.21 -0.22 -6.22
N ALA A 63 -1.17 -0.41 -7.12
CA ALA A 63 -1.07 -0.11 -8.53
C ALA A 63 -1.80 1.19 -8.85
N ILE A 64 -1.05 2.29 -8.96
CA ILE A 64 -1.61 3.60 -9.34
C ILE A 64 -1.62 3.69 -10.87
N ALA A 65 -2.79 3.96 -11.46
CA ALA A 65 -2.94 4.13 -12.89
C ALA A 65 -1.97 5.22 -13.40
N PRO A 66 -1.29 5.03 -14.56
CA PRO A 66 -0.28 5.98 -15.03
C PRO A 66 -0.77 7.43 -15.13
N ALA A 67 -2.02 7.63 -15.57
CA ALA A 67 -2.62 8.96 -15.66
C ALA A 67 -2.86 9.59 -14.28
N ALA A 68 -3.28 8.80 -13.28
CA ALA A 68 -3.46 9.25 -11.91
C ALA A 68 -2.13 9.59 -11.25
N LEU A 69 -1.10 8.76 -11.45
CA LEU A 69 0.26 9.03 -10.95
C LEU A 69 0.83 10.32 -11.57
N ALA A 70 0.61 10.55 -12.87
CA ALA A 70 1.03 11.79 -13.53
C ALA A 70 0.34 13.03 -12.94
N ARG A 71 -0.98 12.95 -12.66
CA ARG A 71 -1.72 14.05 -12.01
C ARG A 71 -1.22 14.30 -10.58
N TYR A 72 -1.00 13.25 -9.79
CA TYR A 72 -0.43 13.35 -8.46
C TYR A 72 0.94 14.06 -8.48
N ARG A 73 1.82 13.68 -9.41
CA ARG A 73 3.14 14.31 -9.58
C ARG A 73 3.05 15.78 -9.97
N ALA A 74 2.03 16.16 -10.73
CA ALA A 74 1.78 17.55 -11.11
C ALA A 74 1.17 18.40 -9.98
N LEU A 75 0.64 17.79 -8.92
CA LEU A 75 0.11 18.54 -7.77
C LEU A 75 1.23 19.21 -6.97
N PRO A 76 1.06 20.50 -6.62
CA PRO A 76 1.88 21.13 -5.58
C PRO A 76 1.81 20.34 -4.28
N PRO A 77 2.91 20.19 -3.51
CA PRO A 77 2.92 19.36 -2.29
C PRO A 77 1.78 19.66 -1.31
N ARG A 78 1.44 20.95 -1.11
CA ARG A 78 0.33 21.40 -0.25
C ARG A 78 -1.06 20.90 -0.65
N LEU A 79 -1.23 20.39 -1.88
CA LEU A 79 -2.50 19.87 -2.41
C LEU A 79 -2.55 18.35 -2.47
N ARG A 80 -1.47 17.64 -2.08
CA ARG A 80 -1.42 16.16 -2.10
C ARG A 80 -2.23 15.48 -0.99
N GLY A 81 -2.71 16.25 -0.01
CA GLY A 81 -3.44 15.71 1.14
C GLY A 81 -4.66 14.85 0.78
N ARG A 82 -5.36 15.17 -0.32
CA ARG A 82 -6.47 14.35 -0.81
C ARG A 82 -5.98 12.97 -1.28
N SER A 83 -4.90 12.91 -2.07
CA SER A 83 -4.31 11.66 -2.55
C SER A 83 -3.86 10.78 -1.38
N PHE A 84 -3.30 11.39 -0.32
CA PHE A 84 -2.92 10.68 0.90
C PHE A 84 -4.12 10.08 1.63
N ALA A 85 -5.20 10.85 1.77
CA ALA A 85 -6.42 10.37 2.41
C ALA A 85 -7.05 9.19 1.64
N VAL A 86 -7.07 9.26 0.30
CA VAL A 86 -7.60 8.20 -0.56
C VAL A 86 -6.75 6.94 -0.47
N LEU A 87 -5.42 7.07 -0.59
CA LEU A 87 -4.50 5.95 -0.44
C LEU A 87 -4.70 5.27 0.93
N ARG A 88 -4.71 6.04 2.01
CA ARG A 88 -4.89 5.51 3.37
C ARG A 88 -6.22 4.76 3.50
N ALA A 89 -7.32 5.37 3.06
CA ALA A 89 -8.65 4.78 3.17
C ALA A 89 -8.77 3.44 2.41
N TYR A 90 -8.20 3.38 1.20
CA TYR A 90 -8.24 2.17 0.37
C TYR A 90 -7.34 1.05 0.95
N VAL A 91 -6.18 1.39 1.50
CA VAL A 91 -5.30 0.42 2.18
C VAL A 91 -5.96 -0.10 3.46
N GLU A 92 -6.53 0.78 4.28
CA GLU A 92 -7.25 0.40 5.51
C GLU A 92 -8.45 -0.50 5.21
N ALA A 93 -9.26 -0.15 4.20
CA ALA A 93 -10.37 -0.98 3.76
C ALA A 93 -9.91 -2.35 3.25
N THR A 94 -8.78 -2.40 2.53
CA THR A 94 -8.18 -3.66 2.05
C THR A 94 -7.76 -4.55 3.22
N ILE A 95 -7.04 -4.01 4.21
CA ILE A 95 -6.63 -4.76 5.40
C ILE A 95 -7.86 -5.26 6.16
N GLY A 96 -8.84 -4.39 6.41
CA GLY A 96 -10.08 -4.75 7.10
C GLY A 96 -10.86 -5.86 6.37
N SER A 97 -10.93 -5.82 5.04
CA SER A 97 -11.56 -6.88 4.25
C SER A 97 -10.84 -8.22 4.40
N LEU A 98 -9.50 -8.23 4.44
CA LEU A 98 -8.73 -9.47 4.63
C LEU A 98 -8.92 -10.04 6.04
N GLU A 99 -8.98 -9.17 7.05
CA GLU A 99 -9.29 -9.53 8.43
C GLU A 99 -10.71 -10.10 8.55
N GLU A 100 -11.70 -9.51 7.87
CA GLU A 100 -13.08 -9.99 7.85
C GLU A 100 -13.20 -11.37 7.17
N GLN A 101 -12.57 -11.56 6.00
CA GLN A 101 -12.51 -12.86 5.32
C GLN A 101 -11.93 -13.94 6.24
N HIS A 102 -10.81 -13.62 6.90
CA HIS A 102 -10.19 -14.53 7.86
C HIS A 102 -11.12 -14.88 9.02
N ALA A 103 -11.81 -13.89 9.60
CA ALA A 103 -12.75 -14.08 10.71
C ALA A 103 -13.95 -14.97 10.31
N LYS A 104 -14.34 -14.96 9.03
CA LYS A 104 -15.38 -15.85 8.48
C LYS A 104 -14.87 -17.27 8.18
N GLY A 105 -13.58 -17.54 8.34
CA GLY A 105 -12.95 -18.80 7.97
C GLY A 105 -12.76 -18.97 6.46
N GLU A 106 -12.84 -17.87 5.70
CA GLU A 106 -12.61 -17.87 4.26
C GLU A 106 -11.11 -17.91 3.95
N GLU A 107 -10.78 -18.38 2.75
CA GLU A 107 -9.40 -18.34 2.27
C GLU A 107 -8.99 -16.90 1.96
N THR A 108 -8.16 -16.32 2.82
CA THR A 108 -7.55 -15.01 2.56
C THR A 108 -6.40 -15.15 1.55
N PRO A 109 -6.31 -14.33 0.49
CA PRO A 109 -5.16 -14.32 -0.42
C PRO A 109 -3.86 -13.88 0.29
N ARG A 110 -2.70 -14.32 -0.21
CA ARG A 110 -1.38 -13.85 0.28
C ARG A 110 -0.88 -12.61 -0.43
N ASP A 111 -1.19 -12.51 -1.72
CA ASP A 111 -0.78 -11.44 -2.61
C ASP A 111 -2.02 -10.71 -3.08
N VAL A 112 -2.08 -9.42 -2.78
CA VAL A 112 -3.25 -8.58 -3.02
C VAL A 112 -2.82 -7.39 -3.86
N THR A 113 -3.60 -7.07 -4.87
CA THR A 113 -3.40 -5.87 -5.69
C THR A 113 -4.49 -4.86 -5.37
N LEU A 114 -4.09 -3.67 -4.97
CA LEU A 114 -4.96 -2.51 -4.81
C LEU A 114 -4.80 -1.59 -6.01
N ALA A 115 -5.83 -1.48 -6.84
CA ALA A 115 -5.84 -0.55 -7.96
C ALA A 115 -6.34 0.84 -7.50
N LEU A 116 -5.62 1.89 -7.90
CA LEU A 116 -5.99 3.29 -7.68
C LEU A 116 -6.03 4.01 -9.03
N ASP A 117 -7.10 4.76 -9.29
CA ASP A 117 -7.32 5.45 -10.57
C ASP A 117 -7.71 6.93 -10.38
N GLU A 118 -8.86 7.38 -10.89
CA GLU A 118 -9.33 8.76 -10.85
C GLU A 118 -9.57 9.29 -9.44
N GLU A 119 -9.95 8.44 -8.47
CA GLU A 119 -10.19 8.93 -7.11
C GLU A 119 -8.90 9.39 -6.41
N PHE A 120 -7.75 8.86 -6.82
CA PHE A 120 -6.46 9.15 -6.18
C PHE A 120 -5.95 10.57 -6.48
N ALA A 121 -6.09 11.06 -7.71
CA ALA A 121 -5.57 12.36 -8.13
C ALA A 121 -6.25 12.90 -9.38
#